data_AF-A0A8D2CUR4-F1
#
_entry.id   AF-A0A8D2CUR4-F1
#
_cell.length_a   1.000
_cell.length_b   1.000
_cell.length_c   1.000
_cell.angle_alpha   90.00
_cell.angle_beta   90.00
_cell.angle_gamma   90.00
#
_symmetry.space_group_name_H-M   'P 1'
#
loop_
_entity.id
_entity.type
_entity.pdbx_description
1 polymer ?
#
loop_
_entity_poly.entity_id
_entity_poly.type
_entity_poly.pdbx_seq_one_letter_code
_entity_poly.pdbx_strand_id
1 'polypeptide(L)' 'KQNKKQTNKQKSNIALSRPALNKDFRDHAEQQHIAAQQKAALQHAHAHSSGYFITQDSAFGNLILPVLPRLDPE' A
#
# COMPACT_ATOMS: atom_id res chain seq x y z
N LYS A 1 31.78 14.69 -21.82
CA LYS A 1 31.34 13.64 -20.85
C LYS A 1 30.13 14.17 -20.09
N GLN A 2 28.91 13.83 -20.52
CA GLN A 2 27.67 14.20 -19.82
C GLN A 2 26.98 12.91 -19.36
N ASN A 3 26.99 12.67 -18.05
CA ASN A 3 26.25 11.57 -17.43
C ASN A 3 24.89 12.09 -16.96
N LYS A 4 23.86 11.90 -17.78
CA LYS A 4 22.46 12.14 -17.38
C LYS A 4 21.98 10.91 -16.61
N LYS A 5 22.11 10.92 -15.28
CA LYS A 5 21.48 9.89 -14.42
C LYS A 5 19.99 10.17 -14.35
N GLN A 6 19.24 9.50 -15.22
CA GLN A 6 17.79 9.45 -15.20
C GLN A 6 17.39 8.56 -14.03
N THR A 7 16.98 9.17 -12.90
CA THR A 7 16.48 8.43 -11.74
C THR A 7 15.18 7.74 -12.12
N ASN A 8 15.22 6.40 -12.14
CA ASN A 8 14.06 5.53 -12.33
C ASN A 8 13.01 5.85 -11.25
N LYS A 9 11.91 6.49 -11.66
CA LYS A 9 10.67 6.52 -10.88
C LYS A 9 10.01 5.16 -11.02
N GLN A 10 10.56 4.14 -10.34
CA GLN A 10 9.86 2.88 -10.14
C GLN A 10 8.66 3.16 -9.23
N LYS A 11 7.53 3.52 -9.85
CA LYS A 11 6.23 3.19 -9.28
C LYS A 11 6.22 1.67 -9.20
N SER A 12 6.58 1.11 -8.05
CA SER A 12 6.46 -0.32 -7.78
C SER A 12 4.97 -0.65 -7.63
N ASN A 13 4.23 -0.52 -8.73
CA ASN A 13 3.00 -1.26 -8.92
C ASN A 13 3.46 -2.70 -9.16
N ILE A 14 3.77 -3.44 -8.11
CA ILE A 14 3.83 -4.89 -8.16
C ILE A 14 2.38 -5.35 -8.23
N ALA A 15 1.72 -5.03 -9.35
CA ALA A 15 0.58 -5.77 -9.82
C ALA A 15 1.17 -7.07 -10.38
N LEU A 16 1.41 -8.04 -9.49
CA LEU A 16 1.59 -9.42 -9.92
C LEU A 16 0.38 -9.74 -10.80
N SER A 17 0.63 -9.97 -12.08
CA SER A 17 -0.34 -10.18 -13.14
C SER A 17 -1.37 -11.23 -12.75
N ARG A 18 -2.48 -10.82 -12.13
CA ARG A 18 -3.66 -11.66 -11.97
C ARG A 18 -4.48 -11.52 -13.25
N PRO A 19 -4.79 -12.60 -13.97
CA PRO A 19 -5.72 -12.52 -15.09
C PRO A 19 -7.02 -11.92 -14.58
N ALA A 20 -7.38 -10.76 -15.14
CA ALA A 20 -8.63 -10.07 -14.89
C ALA A 20 -9.75 -10.85 -15.57
N LEU A 21 -10.11 -11.99 -14.99
CA LEU A 21 -11.26 -12.78 -15.38
C LEU A 21 -12.03 -13.06 -14.10
N ASN A 22 -13.11 -12.29 -13.93
CA ASN A 22 -14.22 -12.50 -12.98
C ASN A 22 -13.94 -12.01 -11.54
N LYS A 23 -13.92 -10.68 -11.33
CA LYS A 23 -13.68 -10.05 -10.01
C LYS A 23 -14.90 -9.35 -9.40
N ASP A 24 -16.08 -9.47 -10.00
CA ASP A 24 -17.20 -8.60 -9.62
C ASP A 24 -18.09 -9.15 -8.49
N PHE A 25 -18.04 -10.45 -8.18
CA PHE A 25 -18.88 -11.05 -7.11
C PHE A 25 -18.12 -11.90 -6.09
N ARG A 26 -16.91 -12.35 -6.42
CA ARG A 26 -16.04 -12.99 -5.43
C ARG A 26 -15.52 -11.89 -4.50
N ASP A 27 -16.03 -11.93 -3.27
CA ASP A 27 -15.33 -11.49 -2.08
C ASP A 27 -15.49 -10.02 -1.63
N HIS A 28 -16.67 -9.41 -1.82
CA HIS A 28 -17.00 -8.16 -1.13
C HIS A 28 -16.79 -8.27 0.39
N ALA A 29 -17.16 -9.40 1.00
CA ALA A 29 -16.96 -9.63 2.43
C ALA A 29 -15.48 -9.74 2.82
N GLU A 30 -14.65 -10.43 2.04
CA GLU A 30 -13.20 -10.51 2.26
C GLU A 30 -12.55 -9.13 2.11
N GLN A 31 -12.92 -8.38 1.07
CA GLN A 31 -12.36 -7.07 0.81
C GLN A 31 -12.74 -6.07 1.91
N GLN A 32 -13.97 -6.14 2.43
CA GLN A 32 -14.38 -5.40 3.62
C GLN A 32 -13.56 -5.81 4.84
N HIS A 33 -13.34 -7.11 5.05
CA HIS A 33 -12.56 -7.62 6.16
C HIS A 33 -11.10 -7.14 6.12
N ILE A 34 -10.46 -7.23 4.96
CA ILE A 34 -9.10 -6.74 4.72
C ILE A 34 -9.03 -5.22 4.95
N ALA A 35 -9.98 -4.46 4.43
CA ALA A 35 -10.04 -3.01 4.65
C ALA A 35 -10.20 -2.64 6.14
N ALA A 36 -11.04 -3.38 6.87
CA ALA A 36 -11.23 -3.18 8.30
C ALA A 36 -9.96 -3.46 9.10
N GLN A 37 -9.24 -4.55 8.78
CA GLN A 37 -7.96 -4.88 9.42
C GLN A 37 -6.88 -3.82 9.16
N GLN A 38 -6.74 -3.41 7.89
CA GLN A 38 -5.81 -2.34 7.50
C GLN A 38 -6.10 -1.04 8.25
N LYS A 39 -7.38 -0.66 8.35
CA LYS A 39 -7.82 0.53 9.08
C LYS A 39 -7.48 0.45 10.57
N ALA A 40 -7.78 -0.68 11.22
CA ALA A 40 -7.49 -0.87 12.64
C ALA A 40 -5.98 -0.79 12.92
N ALA A 41 -5.16 -1.45 12.11
CA ALA A 41 -3.71 -1.40 12.23
C ALA A 41 -3.15 0.02 12.07
N LEU A 42 -3.63 0.76 11.06
CA LEU A 42 -3.20 2.14 10.82
C LEU A 42 -3.61 3.08 11.96
N GLN A 43 -4.84 2.96 12.47
CA GLN A 43 -5.32 3.75 13.61
C GLN A 43 -4.50 3.48 14.86
N HIS A 44 -4.19 2.22 15.16
CA HIS A 44 -3.33 1.86 16.28
C HIS A 44 -1.93 2.46 16.13
N ALA A 45 -1.33 2.41 14.93
CA ALA A 45 -0.04 3.03 14.68
C ALA A 45 -0.07 4.56 14.90
N HIS A 46 -1.09 5.26 14.42
CA HIS A 46 -1.25 6.70 14.66
C HIS A 46 -1.43 7.06 16.14
N ALA A 47 -2.09 6.20 16.92
CA ALA A 47 -2.29 6.42 18.35
C ALA A 47 -1.01 6.25 19.19
N HIS A 48 -0.06 5.41 18.71
CA HIS A 48 1.11 4.99 19.49
C HIS A 48 2.45 5.38 18.87
N SER A 49 2.46 5.93 17.66
CA SER A 49 3.69 6.30 16.94
C SER A 49 3.50 7.60 16.17
N SER A 50 4.57 8.41 16.13
CA SER A 50 4.66 9.62 15.31
C SER A 50 5.21 9.34 13.90
N GLY A 51 5.37 8.06 13.52
CA GLY A 51 5.83 7.67 12.19
C GLY A 51 4.76 7.84 11.10
N TYR A 52 5.20 7.82 9.84
CA TYR A 52 4.30 7.83 8.68
C TYR A 52 4.05 6.40 8.22
N PHE A 53 2.78 6.01 8.12
CA PHE A 53 2.38 4.65 7.77
C PHE A 53 1.40 4.66 6.60
N ILE A 54 1.47 3.62 5.78
CA ILE A 54 0.47 3.32 4.74
C ILE A 54 -0.05 1.91 4.93
N THR A 55 -1.27 1.64 4.50
CA THR A 55 -1.83 0.29 4.53
C THR A 55 -1.32 -0.58 3.38
N GLN A 56 -1.35 -1.89 3.57
CA GLN A 56 -1.09 -2.89 2.54
C GLN A 56 -2.05 -4.08 2.65
N ASP A 57 -2.33 -4.71 1.52
CA ASP A 57 -3.08 -5.97 1.40
C ASP A 57 -2.18 -7.19 1.61
N SER A 58 -1.44 -7.20 2.73
CA SER A 58 -0.56 -8.33 3.07
C SER A 58 -1.29 -9.42 3.85
N ALA A 59 -1.19 -10.66 3.38
CA ALA A 59 -1.65 -11.85 4.10
C ALA A 59 -0.66 -12.35 5.19
N PHE A 60 0.52 -11.71 5.32
CA PHE A 60 1.61 -12.16 6.20
C PHE A 60 1.89 -11.20 7.35
N GLY A 61 0.86 -10.44 7.77
CA GLY A 61 0.96 -9.54 8.93
C GLY A 61 1.56 -8.16 8.64
N ASN A 62 1.96 -7.85 7.40
CA ASN A 62 2.41 -6.50 7.01
C ASN A 62 1.22 -5.62 6.61
N LEU A 63 0.23 -5.47 7.48
CA LEU A 63 -1.00 -4.68 7.19
C LEU A 63 -0.71 -3.18 7.04
N ILE A 64 0.39 -2.71 7.64
CA ILE A 64 0.91 -1.36 7.50
C ILE A 64 2.42 -1.39 7.28
N LEU A 65 2.95 -0.41 6.54
CA LEU A 65 4.39 -0.22 6.36
C LEU A 65 4.82 1.19 6.77
N PRO A 66 5.94 1.35 7.50
CA PRO A 66 6.55 2.64 7.73
C PRO A 66 7.12 3.19 6.41
N VAL A 67 6.89 4.47 6.13
CA VAL A 67 7.32 5.15 4.91
C VAL A 67 7.81 6.55 5.20
N LEU A 68 8.43 7.20 4.21
CA LEU A 68 8.67 8.64 4.24
C LEU A 68 7.37 9.40 3.91
N PRO A 69 7.19 10.62 4.45
CA PRO A 69 6.06 11.48 4.12
C PRO A 69 5.97 11.69 2.60
N ARG A 70 4.75 11.65 2.06
CA ARG A 70 4.51 12.07 0.67
C ARG A 70 4.29 13.58 0.69
N LEU A 71 5.09 14.29 -0.10
CA LEU A 71 4.89 15.71 -0.38
C LEU A 71 4.12 15.78 -1.70
N ASP A 72 2.96 16.42 -1.69
CA ASP A 72 2.26 16.72 -2.94
C ASP A 72 3.08 17.77 -3.71
N PRO A 73 3.32 17.59 -5.02
CA PRO A 73 3.90 18.63 -5.83
C PRO A 73 2.90 19.79 -5.93
N GLU A 74 3.34 20.99 -5.56
CA GLU A 74 2.60 22.24 -5.78
C GLU A 74 2.31 22.48 -7.27
#